data_AF-A0A7C5N5K6-F1
#
_entry.id   AF-A0A7C5N5K6-F1
#
_cell.length_a   1.000
_cell.length_b   1.000
_cell.length_c   1.000
_cell.angle_alpha   90.00
_cell.angle_beta   90.00
_cell.angle_gamma   90.00
#
_symmetry.space_group_name_H-M   'P 1'
#
loop_
_entity.id
_entity.type
_entity.pdbx_description
1 polymer ?
#
loop_
_entity_poly.entity_id
_entity_poly.type
_entity_poly.pdbx_seq_one_letter_code
_entity_poly.pdbx_strand_id
1 'polypeptide(L)'
;MVVESPKIIVKDTDNICIHAFGCMLSMLVALSHGESFQKLGLAREEGEKGYLQCLDHGKPYTNGGTVIFEIKREKLSIKVPGRD
;
A
#
# COMPACT_ATOMS: atom_id res chain seq x y z
N MET A 1 20.11 -3.67 8.23
CA MET A 1 18.69 -4.00 8.00
C MET A 1 18.66 -5.16 7.01
N VAL A 2 18.12 -6.31 7.42
CA VAL A 2 17.89 -7.47 6.55
C VAL A 2 16.38 -7.52 6.29
N VAL A 3 15.96 -7.47 5.03
CA VAL A 3 14.54 -7.43 4.63
C VAL A 3 14.24 -8.70 3.84
N GLU A 4 13.44 -9.61 4.39
CA GLU A 4 12.96 -10.80 3.67
C GLU A 4 11.60 -10.51 2.98
N SER A 5 11.71 -9.66 1.95
CA SER A 5 10.80 -9.40 0.82
C SER A 5 9.33 -9.05 1.05
N PRO A 6 8.90 -7.80 0.71
CA PRO A 6 7.62 -7.57 0.07
C PRO A 6 7.66 -8.12 -1.36
N LYS A 7 6.69 -8.94 -1.75
CA LYS A 7 6.57 -9.50 -3.10
C LYS A 7 5.37 -8.89 -3.81
N ILE A 8 5.58 -8.42 -5.03
CA ILE A 8 4.50 -8.07 -5.95
C ILE A 8 4.08 -9.35 -6.67
N ILE A 9 2.83 -9.76 -6.49
CA ILE A 9 2.28 -10.94 -7.17
C ILE A 9 1.73 -10.46 -8.52
N VAL A 10 2.59 -10.44 -9.55
CA VAL A 10 2.26 -9.88 -10.87
C VAL A 10 1.00 -10.50 -11.49
N LYS A 11 0.75 -11.79 -11.27
CA LYS A 11 -0.48 -12.46 -11.76
C LYS A 11 -1.78 -11.88 -11.18
N ASP A 12 -1.72 -11.30 -9.99
CA ASP A 12 -2.85 -10.75 -9.25
C ASP A 12 -2.73 -9.22 -9.12
N THR A 13 -1.80 -8.59 -9.86
CA THR A 13 -1.53 -7.15 -9.83
C THR A 13 -1.67 -6.61 -11.25
N ASP A 14 -2.50 -5.58 -11.42
CA ASP A 14 -2.59 -4.83 -12.68
C ASP A 14 -1.39 -3.85 -12.79
N ASN A 15 -1.57 -2.72 -13.45
CA ASN A 15 -0.57 -1.68 -13.57
C ASN A 15 -0.22 -1.04 -12.21
N ILE A 16 1.08 -0.85 -11.97
CA ILE A 16 1.59 -0.21 -10.75
C ILE A 16 2.01 1.22 -11.06
N CYS A 17 1.46 2.17 -10.31
CA CYS A 17 1.95 3.54 -10.30
C CYS A 17 3.15 3.65 -9.35
N ILE A 18 4.37 3.80 -9.91
CA ILE A 18 5.59 3.98 -9.11
C ILE A 18 5.52 5.22 -8.22
N HIS A 19 4.83 6.27 -8.67
CA HIS A 19 4.64 7.46 -7.85
C HIS A 19 3.81 7.18 -6.60
N ALA A 20 2.66 6.53 -6.77
CA ALA A 20 1.82 6.11 -5.66
C ALA A 20 2.60 5.17 -4.74
N PHE A 21 3.32 4.18 -5.29
CA PHE A 21 4.13 3.24 -4.53
C PHE A 21 5.18 3.94 -3.65
N GLY A 22 5.83 5.00 -4.18
CA GLY A 22 6.73 5.85 -3.40
C GLY A 22 6.05 6.50 -2.19
N CYS A 23 4.82 7.00 -2.35
CA CYS A 23 4.03 7.56 -1.25
C CYS A 23 3.63 6.51 -0.18
N MET A 24 3.48 5.24 -0.55
CA MET A 24 3.10 4.18 0.39
C MET A 24 4.29 3.48 1.07
N LEU A 25 5.50 3.66 0.55
CA LEU A 25 6.66 2.82 0.87
C LEU A 25 6.94 2.74 2.39
N SER A 26 6.84 3.88 3.07
CA SER A 26 7.06 3.98 4.52
C SER A 26 6.00 3.27 5.36
N MET A 27 4.78 3.13 4.84
CA MET A 27 3.66 2.49 5.53
C MET A 27 3.58 0.99 5.22
N LEU A 28 3.87 0.59 3.97
CA LEU A 28 3.73 -0.80 3.52
C LEU A 28 4.59 -1.77 4.34
N VAL A 29 5.80 -1.37 4.72
CA VAL A 29 6.67 -2.18 5.58
C VAL A 29 6.02 -2.40 6.95
N ALA A 30 5.59 -1.34 7.63
CA ALA A 30 4.94 -1.46 8.93
C ALA A 30 3.64 -2.29 8.86
N LEU A 31 2.82 -2.05 7.83
CA LEU A 31 1.61 -2.83 7.57
C LEU A 31 1.92 -4.32 7.34
N SER A 32 3.02 -4.65 6.66
CA SER A 32 3.42 -6.04 6.41
C SER A 32 3.82 -6.79 7.68
N HIS A 33 4.21 -6.07 8.74
CA HIS A 33 4.51 -6.62 10.06
C HIS A 33 3.30 -6.61 11.01
N GLY A 34 2.11 -6.26 10.51
CA GLY A 34 0.87 -6.34 11.28
C GLY A 34 0.47 -5.08 12.03
N GLU A 35 1.18 -3.97 11.86
CA GLU A 35 0.81 -2.68 12.48
C GLU A 35 -0.59 -2.21 12.03
N SER A 36 -1.36 -1.52 12.88
CA SER A 36 -2.72 -1.10 12.52
C SER A 36 -2.73 0.15 11.63
N PHE A 37 -3.74 0.28 10.77
CA PHE A 37 -3.94 1.50 9.97
C PHE A 37 -4.18 2.72 10.86
N GLN A 38 -4.86 2.55 12.01
CA GLN A 38 -5.09 3.63 12.96
C GLN A 38 -3.77 4.14 13.57
N LYS A 39 -2.90 3.22 14.01
CA LYS A 39 -1.61 3.59 14.60
C LYS A 39 -0.66 4.26 13.59
N LEU A 40 -0.80 3.93 12.31
CA LEU A 40 -0.08 4.59 11.21
C LEU A 40 -0.73 5.91 10.76
N GLY A 41 -1.84 6.34 11.38
CA GLY A 41 -2.54 7.58 11.03
C GLY A 41 -3.29 7.50 9.69
N LEU A 42 -3.51 6.29 9.16
CA LEU A 42 -4.20 6.04 7.90
C LEU A 42 -5.71 5.79 8.08
N ALA A 43 -6.16 5.59 9.32
CA ALA A 43 -7.56 5.38 9.65
C ALA A 43 -7.91 6.07 10.98
N ARG A 44 -9.19 6.43 11.15
CA ARG A 44 -9.71 6.97 12.43
C ARG A 44 -10.07 5.86 13.42
N GLU A 45 -10.48 4.72 12.90
CA GLU A 45 -10.93 3.56 13.66
C GLU A 45 -10.06 2.35 13.34
N GLU A 46 -10.04 1.37 14.23
CA GLU A 46 -9.37 0.10 14.00
C GLU A 46 -10.05 -0.70 12.87
N GLY A 47 -9.26 -1.46 12.12
CA GLY A 47 -9.76 -2.26 11.00
C GLY A 47 -8.72 -2.52 9.92
N GLU A 48 -9.18 -3.08 8.80
CA GLU A 48 -8.32 -3.54 7.70
C GLU A 48 -8.33 -2.59 6.50
N LYS A 49 -8.72 -1.33 6.73
CA LYS A 49 -8.78 -0.29 5.70
C LYS A 49 -8.10 0.98 6.21
N GLY A 50 -7.37 1.64 5.33
CA GLY A 50 -6.83 2.97 5.55
C GLY A 50 -6.72 3.75 4.25
N TYR A 51 -6.45 5.04 4.37
CA TYR A 51 -6.39 5.95 3.23
C TYR A 51 -5.09 6.74 3.26
N LEU A 52 -4.50 6.93 2.09
CA LEU A 52 -3.36 7.83 1.92
C LEU A 52 -3.54 8.70 0.71
N GLN A 53 -2.88 9.85 0.75
CA GLN A 53 -2.81 10.75 -0.37
C GLN A 53 -1.53 10.50 -1.18
N CYS A 54 -1.69 10.25 -2.47
CA CYS A 54 -0.59 10.39 -3.43
C CYS A 54 -0.58 11.84 -3.91
N LEU A 55 0.62 12.41 -4.01
CA LEU A 55 0.78 13.70 -4.65
C LEU A 55 0.51 13.50 -6.14
N ASP A 56 -0.31 14.34 -6.76
CA ASP A 56 -0.42 14.40 -8.21
C ASP A 56 0.40 15.60 -8.68
N HIS A 57 1.39 15.37 -9.56
CA HIS A 57 2.28 16.42 -10.04
C HIS A 57 1.56 17.48 -10.89
N GLY A 58 0.39 17.16 -11.44
CA GLY A 58 -0.38 18.06 -12.27
C GLY A 58 0.13 18.20 -13.69
N LYS A 59 -0.22 19.33 -14.30
CA LYS A 59 0.04 19.61 -15.72
C LYS A 59 1.56 19.61 -16.01
N PRO A 60 1.98 19.20 -17.21
CA PRO A 60 1.15 18.90 -18.38
C PRO A 60 0.62 17.46 -18.44
N TYR A 61 1.05 16.58 -17.54
CA TYR A 61 0.80 15.13 -17.66
C TYR A 61 -0.50 14.67 -17.01
N THR A 62 -0.98 15.40 -16.00
CA THR A 62 -2.29 15.17 -15.37
C THR A 62 -3.01 16.50 -15.16
N ASN A 63 -4.28 16.45 -14.73
CA ASN A 63 -5.00 17.66 -14.36
C ASN A 63 -4.61 18.20 -12.98
N GLY A 64 -3.85 17.44 -12.18
CA GLY A 64 -3.51 17.78 -10.81
C GLY A 64 -4.67 17.53 -9.84
N GLY A 65 -4.37 17.60 -8.55
CA GLY A 65 -5.35 17.44 -7.48
C GLY A 65 -4.87 16.51 -6.36
N THR A 66 -5.81 16.10 -5.53
CA THR A 66 -5.57 15.16 -4.43
C THR A 66 -6.05 13.78 -4.86
N VAL A 67 -5.14 12.83 -5.03
CA VAL A 67 -5.47 11.42 -5.27
C VAL A 67 -5.44 10.69 -3.94
N ILE A 68 -6.58 10.11 -3.56
CA ILE A 68 -6.71 9.31 -2.34
C ILE A 68 -6.76 7.84 -2.75
N PHE A 69 -5.85 7.04 -2.19
CA PHE A 69 -5.85 5.59 -2.31
C PHE A 69 -6.45 4.95 -1.07
N GLU A 70 -7.40 4.03 -1.23
CA GLU A 70 -7.78 3.07 -0.19
C GLU A 70 -6.74 1.94 -0.22
N ILE A 71 -6.11 1.68 0.92
CA ILE A 71 -5.39 0.44 1.17
C ILE A 71 -6.29 -0.46 1.99
N LYS A 72 -6.44 -1.71 1.52
CA LYS A 72 -7.11 -2.77 2.27
C LYS A 72 -6.13 -3.91 2.54
N ARG A 73 -6.11 -4.42 3.76
CA ARG A 73 -5.42 -5.67 4.11
C ARG A 73 -6.41 -6.83 4.05
N GLU A 74 -5.99 -7.91 3.42
CA GLU A 74 -6.81 -9.12 3.32
C GLU A 74 -6.04 -10.32 3.86
N LYS A 75 -6.75 -11.23 4.52
CA LYS A 75 -6.16 -12.53 4.88
C LYS A 75 -5.93 -13.30 3.58
N LEU A 76 -4.70 -13.73 3.36
CA LEU A 76 -4.36 -14.56 2.21
C LEU A 76 -5.16 -15.87 2.30
N SER A 77 -6.05 -16.08 1.35
CA SER A 77 -6.76 -17.36 1.14
C SER A 77 -5.93 -18.36 0.31
N ILE A 78 -4.77 -17.92 -0.20
CA ILE A 78 -3.92 -18.65 -1.13
C ILE A 78 -2.63 -19.08 -0.43
N LYS A 79 -2.20 -20.33 -0.65
CA LYS A 79 -0.85 -20.78 -0.25
C LYS A 79 0.20 -19.97 -1.00
N VAL A 80 1.00 -19.17 -0.28
CA VAL A 80 2.15 -18.46 -0.86
C VAL A 80 3.33 -19.43 -0.92
N PRO A 81 3.89 -19.73 -2.09
CA PRO A 81 5.05 -20.63 -2.18
C PRO A 81 6.22 -20.08 -1.36
N GLY A 82 6.75 -20.87 -0.42
CA GLY A 82 7.90 -20.50 0.41
C GLY A 82 7.59 -19.76 1.71
N ARG A 83 6.33 -19.75 2.17
CA ARG A 83 5.99 -19.44 3.57
C ARG A 83 5.40 -20.69 4.20
N ASP A 84 6.27 -21.48 4.84
CA ASP A 84 5.92 -22.56 5.76
C ASP A 84 6.04 -22.04 7.20
#